data_AF-A0A829GF69-F1
#
_entry.id   AF-A0A829GF69-F1
#
_cell.length_a   1.000
_cell.length_b   1.000
_cell.length_c   1.000
_cell.angle_alpha   90.00
_cell.angle_beta   90.00
_cell.angle_gamma   90.00
#
_symmetry.space_group_name_H-M   'P 1'
#
loop_
_entity.id
_entity.type
_entity.pdbx_description
1 polymer ?
#
loop_
_entity_poly.entity_id
_entity_poly.type
_entity_poly.pdbx_seq_one_letter_code
_entity_poly.pdbx_strand_id
1 'polypeptide(L)'
;PFLVIVGLSATIHVSALFFLLIYPFWLLFRRINFKWVLGFLVFGAAVGFVAPKILSVIIVHTLPRYAPYVTNANYLSSGLFDPVTLMQVMICITGFYILNRGMVSNALIGGSEKFKFLMVVYLFATLTLLSLSQLSTIGGRLSTIATTTETIVLPTIVFSIMPKKTRTLSMVGVCAVIFVLIFLISGAYKTFIPYQMAF
;
A
#
# COMPACT_ATOMS: atom_id res chain seq x y z
N PRO A 1 -16.02 1.29 -19.09
CA PRO A 1 -16.34 1.69 -17.69
C PRO A 1 -15.12 2.17 -16.88
N PHE A 2 -14.01 1.42 -16.83
CA PHE A 2 -12.83 1.74 -16.00
C PHE A 2 -12.21 3.12 -16.30
N LEU A 3 -11.90 3.42 -17.57
CA LEU A 3 -11.35 4.72 -18.01
C LEU A 3 -12.24 5.91 -17.64
N VAL A 4 -13.57 5.75 -17.74
CA VAL A 4 -14.54 6.79 -17.41
C VAL A 4 -14.58 7.05 -15.91
N ILE A 5 -14.55 5.99 -15.10
CA ILE A 5 -14.52 6.11 -13.63
C ILE A 5 -13.22 6.79 -13.18
N VAL A 6 -12.08 6.40 -13.74
CA VAL A 6 -10.79 7.02 -13.42
C VAL A 6 -10.75 8.49 -13.87
N GLY A 7 -11.31 8.80 -15.04
CA GLY A 7 -11.45 10.17 -15.53
C GLY A 7 -12.30 11.05 -14.61
N LEU A 8 -13.43 10.53 -14.13
CA LEU A 8 -14.28 11.23 -13.15
C LEU A 8 -13.59 11.38 -11.80
N SER A 9 -12.87 10.37 -11.30
CA SER A 9 -12.09 10.52 -10.07
C SER A 9 -10.94 11.52 -10.21
N ALA A 10 -10.36 11.65 -11.41
CA ALA A 10 -9.28 12.59 -11.67
C ALA A 10 -9.70 14.07 -11.58
N THR A 11 -10.99 14.38 -11.77
CA THR A 11 -11.51 15.75 -11.58
C THR A 11 -11.52 16.15 -10.11
N ILE A 12 -11.65 15.18 -9.19
CA ILE A 12 -11.62 15.38 -7.73
C ILE A 12 -10.17 15.32 -7.23
N HIS A 13 -9.39 14.34 -7.70
CA HIS A 13 -8.02 14.15 -7.26
C HIS A 13 -7.14 13.67 -8.41
N VAL A 14 -6.25 14.52 -8.92
CA VAL A 14 -5.43 14.27 -10.13
C VAL A 14 -4.61 12.98 -10.03
N SER A 15 -4.16 12.59 -8.83
CA SER A 15 -3.44 11.33 -8.62
C SER A 15 -4.27 10.08 -8.92
N ALA A 16 -5.59 10.18 -9.09
CA ALA A 16 -6.42 9.06 -9.55
C ALA A 16 -6.01 8.59 -10.95
N LEU A 17 -5.41 9.45 -11.79
CA LEU A 17 -4.84 9.04 -13.08
C LEU A 17 -3.79 7.92 -12.93
N PHE A 18 -3.16 7.80 -11.76
CA PHE A 18 -2.22 6.72 -11.43
C PHE A 18 -2.88 5.33 -11.53
N PHE A 19 -4.20 5.22 -11.35
CA PHE A 19 -4.94 3.97 -11.56
C PHE A 19 -4.83 3.45 -12.99
N LEU A 20 -4.63 4.31 -13.99
CA LEU A 20 -4.48 3.89 -15.38
C LEU A 20 -3.26 2.98 -15.56
N LEU A 21 -2.21 3.15 -14.76
CA LEU A 21 -0.99 2.34 -14.82
C LEU A 21 -1.19 0.92 -14.29
N ILE A 22 -2.23 0.69 -13.49
CA ILE A 22 -2.53 -0.64 -12.95
C ILE A 22 -2.90 -1.62 -14.07
N TYR A 23 -3.61 -1.15 -15.10
CA TYR A 23 -4.04 -2.01 -16.19
C TYR A 23 -2.87 -2.60 -17.02
N PRO A 24 -1.92 -1.79 -17.55
CA PRO A 24 -0.76 -2.34 -18.23
C PRO A 24 0.15 -3.12 -17.26
N PHE A 25 0.22 -2.72 -15.99
CA PHE A 25 0.98 -3.47 -14.98
C PHE A 25 0.41 -4.87 -14.75
N TRP A 26 -0.92 -5.00 -14.62
CA TRP A 26 -1.59 -6.29 -14.53
C TRP A 26 -1.33 -7.15 -15.77
N LEU A 27 -1.41 -6.56 -16.97
CA LEU A 27 -1.20 -7.29 -18.21
C LEU A 27 0.23 -7.85 -18.31
N LEU A 28 1.23 -7.06 -17.89
CA LEU A 28 2.64 -7.43 -17.88
C LEU A 28 2.94 -8.51 -16.81
N PHE A 29 2.35 -8.39 -15.62
CA PHE A 29 2.65 -9.25 -14.47
C PHE A 29 1.59 -10.33 -14.19
N ARG A 30 0.69 -10.60 -15.15
CA ARG A 30 -0.37 -11.61 -15.02
C ARG A 30 0.18 -13.02 -14.71
N ARG A 31 1.39 -13.34 -15.16
CA ARG A 31 2.05 -14.65 -14.95
C ARG A 31 3.24 -14.57 -13.98
N ILE A 32 3.20 -13.64 -13.03
CA ILE A 32 4.27 -13.49 -12.06
C ILE A 32 4.35 -14.70 -11.11
N ASN A 33 5.59 -15.16 -10.83
CA ASN A 33 5.87 -16.21 -9.85
C ASN A 33 6.42 -15.61 -8.55
N PHE A 34 6.33 -16.35 -7.46
CA PHE A 34 6.84 -15.91 -6.15
C PHE A 34 8.31 -15.45 -6.17
N LYS A 35 9.19 -16.17 -6.87
CA LYS A 35 10.61 -15.78 -7.01
C LYS A 35 10.79 -14.41 -7.69
N TRP A 36 9.98 -14.13 -8.70
CA TRP A 36 9.97 -12.83 -9.38
C TRP A 36 9.49 -11.72 -8.45
N VAL A 37 8.48 -11.98 -7.62
CA VAL A 37 8.00 -11.02 -6.61
C VAL A 37 9.12 -10.63 -5.65
N LEU A 38 9.85 -11.61 -5.09
CA LEU A 38 11.02 -11.30 -4.24
C LEU A 38 12.07 -10.47 -5.00
N GLY A 39 12.38 -10.85 -6.24
CA GLY A 39 13.28 -10.11 -7.10
C GLY A 39 12.85 -8.66 -7.30
N PHE A 40 11.56 -8.41 -7.58
CA PHE A 40 11.02 -7.07 -7.73
C PHE A 40 11.02 -6.27 -6.45
N LEU A 41 10.77 -6.88 -5.29
CA LEU A 41 10.83 -6.18 -4.01
C LEU A 41 12.27 -5.74 -3.69
N VAL A 42 13.26 -6.60 -3.91
CA VAL A 42 14.69 -6.24 -3.75
C VAL A 42 15.09 -5.16 -4.75
N PHE A 43 14.68 -5.32 -6.02
CA PHE A 43 14.94 -4.32 -7.05
C PHE A 43 14.26 -2.99 -6.74
N GLY A 44 13.01 -3.00 -6.28
CA GLY A 44 12.26 -1.82 -5.88
C GLY A 44 12.93 -1.10 -4.71
N ALA A 45 13.46 -1.84 -3.73
CA ALA A 45 14.25 -1.27 -2.65
C ALA A 45 15.54 -0.61 -3.17
N ALA A 46 16.26 -1.25 -4.09
CA ALA A 46 17.45 -0.67 -4.73
C ALA A 46 17.12 0.60 -5.52
N VAL A 47 16.06 0.56 -6.32
CA VAL A 47 15.53 1.73 -7.05
C VAL A 47 15.14 2.85 -6.09
N GLY A 48 14.61 2.51 -4.91
CA GLY A 48 14.28 3.45 -3.83
C GLY A 48 15.45 4.31 -3.34
N PHE A 49 16.70 3.91 -3.58
CA PHE A 49 17.87 4.75 -3.27
C PHE A 49 18.21 5.76 -4.36
N VAL A 50 17.85 5.47 -5.62
CA VAL A 50 18.29 6.22 -6.81
C VAL A 50 17.16 7.07 -7.38
N ALA A 51 15.98 6.49 -7.55
CA ALA A 51 14.83 7.14 -8.18
C ALA A 51 14.40 8.44 -7.47
N PRO A 52 14.37 8.53 -6.13
CA PRO A 52 14.05 9.78 -5.46
C PRO A 52 15.03 10.90 -5.78
N LYS A 53 16.33 10.62 -5.88
CA LYS A 53 17.35 11.63 -6.21
C LYS A 53 17.15 12.20 -7.61
N ILE A 54 16.92 11.31 -8.59
CA ILE A 54 16.65 11.71 -9.98
C ILE A 54 15.34 12.51 -10.04
N LEU A 55 14.29 12.02 -9.39
CA LEU A 55 12.98 12.64 -9.41
C LEU A 55 12.98 14.02 -8.72
N SER A 56 13.71 14.18 -7.62
CA SER A 56 13.87 15.47 -6.94
C SER A 56 14.52 16.51 -7.85
N VAL A 57 15.57 16.15 -8.60
CA VAL A 57 16.21 17.07 -9.57
C VAL A 57 15.23 17.48 -10.66
N ILE A 58 14.49 16.52 -11.22
CA ILE A 58 13.49 16.79 -12.26
C ILE A 58 12.40 17.72 -11.74
N ILE A 59 11.84 17.43 -10.55
CA ILE A 59 10.76 18.22 -9.96
C ILE A 59 11.20 19.66 -9.69
N VAL A 60 12.41 19.87 -9.14
CA VAL A 60 12.93 21.21 -8.86
C VAL A 60 13.08 22.03 -10.15
N HIS A 61 13.54 21.42 -11.24
CA HIS A 61 13.75 22.13 -12.51
C HIS A 61 12.50 22.32 -13.36
N THR A 62 11.60 21.34 -13.39
CA THR A 62 10.45 21.34 -14.33
C THR A 62 9.16 21.83 -13.68
N LEU A 63 9.04 21.67 -12.36
CA LEU A 63 7.78 21.82 -11.63
C LEU A 63 8.02 22.54 -10.29
N PRO A 64 8.44 23.82 -10.31
CA PRO A 64 8.86 24.56 -9.12
C PRO A 64 7.77 24.65 -8.05
N ARG A 65 6.49 24.59 -8.44
CA ARG A 65 5.34 24.53 -7.51
C ARG A 65 5.38 23.32 -6.57
N TYR A 66 6.00 22.21 -6.98
CA TYR A 66 6.11 20.98 -6.19
C TYR A 66 7.49 20.79 -5.55
N ALA A 67 8.42 21.72 -5.76
CA ALA A 67 9.77 21.68 -5.17
C ALA A 67 9.77 21.50 -3.63
N PRO A 68 8.85 22.12 -2.85
CA PRO A 68 8.83 21.92 -1.40
C PRO A 68 8.66 20.45 -0.99
N TYR A 69 7.97 19.62 -1.78
CA TYR A 69 7.75 18.20 -1.48
C TYR A 69 8.99 17.33 -1.64
N VAL A 70 10.05 17.87 -2.25
CA VAL A 70 11.32 17.16 -2.49
C VAL A 70 12.51 17.80 -1.77
N THR A 71 12.38 19.04 -1.28
CA THR A 71 13.46 19.77 -0.59
C THR A 71 13.24 19.94 0.91
N ASN A 72 11.99 19.94 1.39
CA ASN A 72 11.70 20.17 2.80
C ASN A 72 11.86 18.87 3.61
N ALA A 73 12.67 18.93 4.67
CA ALA A 73 12.94 17.81 5.57
C ALA A 73 11.66 17.20 6.19
N ASN A 74 10.60 17.98 6.37
CA ASN A 74 9.32 17.50 6.91
C ASN A 74 8.55 16.58 5.94
N TYR A 75 8.84 16.63 4.64
CA TYR A 75 8.20 15.78 3.62
C TYR A 75 9.10 14.63 3.15
N LEU A 76 10.34 14.60 3.64
CA LEU A 76 11.31 13.55 3.40
C LEU A 76 11.20 12.50 4.52
N SER A 77 11.35 11.23 4.17
CA SER A 77 11.17 10.11 5.11
C SER A 77 12.49 9.58 5.68
N SER A 78 12.36 8.83 6.78
CA SER A 78 13.41 8.04 7.43
C SER A 78 13.97 6.88 6.59
N GLY A 79 13.49 6.66 5.37
CA GLY A 79 14.01 5.69 4.40
C GLY A 79 13.19 4.41 4.26
N LEU A 80 13.81 3.37 3.69
CA LEU A 80 13.18 2.08 3.35
C LEU A 80 12.71 1.23 4.55
N PHE A 81 13.03 1.65 5.78
CA PHE A 81 12.68 0.94 7.01
C PHE A 81 11.52 1.59 7.76
N ASP A 82 10.76 2.46 7.09
CA ASP A 82 9.54 3.00 7.64
C ASP A 82 8.53 1.88 7.97
N PRO A 83 7.86 1.89 9.13
CA PRO A 83 6.94 0.82 9.53
C PRO A 83 5.88 0.49 8.48
N VAL A 84 5.38 1.50 7.74
CA VAL A 84 4.38 1.29 6.69
C VAL A 84 4.98 0.53 5.51
N THR A 85 6.20 0.88 5.08
CA THR A 85 6.90 0.18 3.99
C THR A 85 7.14 -1.29 4.34
N LEU A 86 7.59 -1.56 5.57
CA LEU A 86 7.84 -2.92 6.05
C LEU A 86 6.55 -3.73 6.11
N MET A 87 5.47 -3.15 6.64
CA MET A 87 4.16 -3.79 6.69
C MET A 87 3.68 -4.18 5.29
N GLN A 88 3.73 -3.25 4.33
CA GLN A 88 3.29 -3.52 2.98
C GLN A 88 4.13 -4.61 2.30
N VAL A 89 5.46 -4.59 2.48
CA VAL A 89 6.36 -5.64 1.96
C VAL A 89 6.01 -7.00 2.56
N MET A 90 5.76 -7.07 3.88
CA MET A 90 5.39 -8.31 4.56
C MET A 90 4.05 -8.86 4.09
N ILE A 91 3.04 -8.01 3.90
CA ILE A 91 1.73 -8.41 3.35
C ILE A 91 1.91 -8.93 1.91
N CYS A 92 2.73 -8.25 1.10
CA CYS A 92 3.01 -8.66 -0.27
C CYS A 92 3.66 -10.06 -0.33
N ILE A 93 4.71 -10.29 0.47
CA ILE A 93 5.39 -11.59 0.54
C ILE A 93 4.42 -12.68 1.01
N THR A 94 3.69 -12.43 2.09
CA THR A 94 2.75 -13.42 2.67
C THR A 94 1.63 -13.76 1.68
N GLY A 95 1.05 -12.75 1.01
CA GLY A 95 -0.04 -12.94 0.06
C GLY A 95 0.39 -13.75 -1.18
N PHE A 96 1.56 -13.46 -1.74
CA PHE A 96 2.07 -14.26 -2.86
C PHE A 96 2.56 -15.65 -2.44
N TYR A 97 3.02 -15.83 -1.19
CA TYR A 97 3.35 -17.15 -0.65
C TYR A 97 2.11 -18.06 -0.58
N ILE A 98 0.99 -17.54 -0.05
CA ILE A 98 -0.30 -18.26 0.01
C ILE A 98 -0.81 -18.58 -1.39
N LEU A 99 -0.73 -17.61 -2.31
CA LEU A 99 -1.13 -17.80 -3.71
C LEU A 99 -0.32 -18.93 -4.38
N ASN A 100 1.01 -18.94 -4.18
CA ASN A 100 1.89 -19.97 -4.74
C ASN A 100 1.64 -21.37 -4.16
N ARG A 101 1.17 -21.46 -2.91
CA ARG A 101 0.79 -22.71 -2.26
C ARG A 101 -0.65 -23.15 -2.55
N GLY A 102 -1.44 -22.35 -3.27
CA GLY A 102 -2.84 -22.65 -3.58
C GLY A 102 -3.76 -22.67 -2.35
N MET A 103 -3.36 -22.07 -1.23
CA MET A 103 -4.10 -22.12 0.04
C MET A 103 -5.16 -21.01 0.16
N VAL A 104 -5.55 -20.39 -0.96
CA VAL A 104 -6.42 -19.20 -0.95
C VAL A 104 -7.82 -19.55 -0.45
N SER A 105 -8.25 -18.88 0.61
CA SER A 105 -9.60 -19.01 1.14
C SER A 105 -10.64 -18.38 0.21
N ASN A 106 -11.64 -19.15 -0.20
CA ASN A 106 -12.77 -18.66 -1.01
C ASN A 106 -13.82 -17.89 -0.19
N ALA A 107 -13.60 -17.67 1.12
CA ALA A 107 -14.59 -17.10 2.02
C ALA A 107 -14.91 -15.62 1.73
N LEU A 108 -13.94 -14.86 1.23
CA LEU A 108 -14.09 -13.42 0.94
C LEU A 108 -13.98 -13.10 -0.55
N ILE A 109 -13.17 -13.87 -1.26
CA ILE A 109 -12.92 -13.67 -2.68
C ILE A 109 -13.37 -14.93 -3.40
N GLY A 110 -14.23 -14.75 -4.41
CA GLY A 110 -14.74 -15.85 -5.24
C GLY A 110 -13.70 -16.41 -6.23
N GLY A 111 -12.50 -16.76 -5.76
CA GLY A 111 -11.49 -17.49 -6.51
C GLY A 111 -10.07 -16.92 -6.46
N SER A 112 -9.09 -17.80 -6.69
CA SER A 112 -7.65 -17.51 -6.70
C SER A 112 -7.24 -16.47 -7.74
N GLU A 113 -7.89 -16.42 -8.91
CA GLU A 113 -7.59 -15.44 -9.97
C GLU A 113 -7.91 -14.00 -9.56
N LYS A 114 -9.02 -13.79 -8.84
CA LYS A 114 -9.39 -12.46 -8.31
C LYS A 114 -8.43 -12.03 -7.22
N PHE A 115 -8.02 -12.97 -6.34
CA PHE A 115 -7.01 -12.69 -5.32
C PHE A 115 -5.66 -12.36 -5.96
N LYS A 116 -5.27 -13.08 -7.03
CA LYS A 116 -4.05 -12.79 -7.80
C LYS A 116 -4.08 -11.40 -8.40
N PHE A 117 -5.20 -10.97 -8.98
CA PHE A 117 -5.37 -9.59 -9.45
C PHE A 117 -5.11 -8.58 -8.34
N LEU A 118 -5.77 -8.73 -7.19
CA LEU A 118 -5.57 -7.83 -6.05
C LEU A 118 -4.12 -7.85 -5.53
N MET A 119 -3.46 -9.01 -5.51
CA MET A 119 -2.06 -9.11 -5.11
C MET A 119 -1.11 -8.42 -6.08
N VAL A 120 -1.39 -8.43 -7.40
CA VAL A 120 -0.58 -7.69 -8.38
C VAL A 120 -0.83 -6.18 -8.28
N VAL A 121 -2.07 -5.76 -8.01
CA VAL A 121 -2.39 -4.37 -7.67
C VAL A 121 -1.64 -3.93 -6.41
N TYR A 122 -1.60 -4.79 -5.39
CA TYR A 122 -0.88 -4.53 -4.16
C TYR A 122 0.65 -4.51 -4.38
N LEU A 123 1.17 -5.37 -5.27
CA LEU A 123 2.57 -5.35 -5.69
C LEU A 123 2.93 -4.02 -6.35
N PHE A 124 2.06 -3.51 -7.22
CA PHE A 124 2.25 -2.20 -7.84
C PHE A 124 2.33 -1.08 -6.78
N ALA A 125 1.43 -1.11 -5.79
CA ALA A 125 1.44 -0.16 -4.68
C ALA A 125 2.73 -0.22 -3.88
N THR A 126 3.18 -1.42 -3.53
CA THR A 126 4.42 -1.66 -2.77
C THR A 126 5.66 -1.22 -3.54
N LEU A 127 5.76 -1.54 -4.83
CA LEU A 127 6.89 -1.11 -5.66
C LEU A 127 6.93 0.40 -5.82
N THR A 128 5.76 1.04 -5.97
CA THR A 128 5.66 2.50 -6.01
C THR A 128 6.19 3.10 -4.70
N LEU A 129 5.75 2.58 -3.55
CA LEU A 129 6.21 3.03 -2.25
C LEU A 129 7.72 2.82 -2.05
N LEU A 130 8.24 1.63 -2.40
CA LEU A 130 9.67 1.31 -2.31
C LEU A 130 10.52 2.23 -3.19
N SER A 131 10.09 2.45 -4.44
CA SER A 131 10.79 3.31 -5.40
C SER A 131 10.80 4.79 -4.98
N LEU A 132 9.85 5.22 -4.15
CA LEU A 132 9.70 6.58 -3.65
C LEU A 132 9.96 6.68 -2.14
N SER A 133 10.72 5.74 -1.56
CA SER A 133 10.87 5.59 -0.11
C SER A 133 11.40 6.85 0.60
N GLN A 134 12.26 7.63 -0.05
CA GLN A 134 12.80 8.89 0.50
C GLN A 134 11.81 10.07 0.37
N LEU A 135 10.76 9.94 -0.44
CA LEU A 135 9.72 10.93 -0.67
C LEU A 135 8.39 10.47 -0.03
N SER A 136 8.34 10.39 1.32
CA SER A 136 7.20 9.78 2.05
C SER A 136 5.85 10.34 1.64
N THR A 137 5.75 11.65 1.45
CA THR A 137 4.47 12.28 1.15
C THR A 137 3.97 11.92 -0.25
N ILE A 138 4.87 11.88 -1.25
CA ILE A 138 4.52 11.54 -2.64
C ILE A 138 4.29 10.03 -2.76
N GLY A 139 5.24 9.23 -2.28
CA GLY A 139 5.17 7.77 -2.29
C GLY A 139 3.96 7.25 -1.53
N GLY A 140 3.71 7.79 -0.33
CA GLY A 140 2.57 7.40 0.51
C GLY A 140 1.23 7.73 -0.14
N ARG A 141 1.07 8.93 -0.73
CA ARG A 141 -0.18 9.29 -1.41
C ARG A 141 -0.45 8.44 -2.64
N LEU A 142 0.58 8.14 -3.44
CA LEU A 142 0.44 7.32 -4.64
C LEU A 142 0.20 5.85 -4.30
N SER A 143 0.91 5.30 -3.32
CA SER A 143 0.76 3.90 -2.92
C SER A 143 -0.59 3.65 -2.24
N THR A 144 -1.04 4.54 -1.36
CA THR A 144 -2.27 4.34 -0.55
C THR A 144 -3.50 4.12 -1.44
N ILE A 145 -3.57 4.81 -2.59
CA ILE A 145 -4.65 4.68 -3.56
C ILE A 145 -4.85 3.22 -4.00
N ALA A 146 -3.76 2.52 -4.31
CA ALA A 146 -3.79 1.10 -4.66
C ALA A 146 -3.76 0.17 -3.43
N THR A 147 -3.19 0.63 -2.31
CA THR A 147 -3.13 -0.13 -1.04
C THR A 147 -4.52 -0.27 -0.40
N THR A 148 -5.53 0.50 -0.82
CA THR A 148 -6.93 0.29 -0.39
C THR A 148 -7.44 -1.15 -0.57
N THR A 149 -6.85 -1.92 -1.50
CA THR A 149 -7.13 -3.36 -1.66
C THR A 149 -6.76 -4.19 -0.43
N GLU A 150 -5.94 -3.66 0.49
CA GLU A 150 -5.57 -4.28 1.77
C GLU A 150 -6.80 -4.67 2.61
N THR A 151 -7.87 -3.87 2.53
CA THR A 151 -9.17 -4.13 3.17
C THR A 151 -9.76 -5.50 2.80
N ILE A 152 -9.40 -6.04 1.63
CA ILE A 152 -9.82 -7.35 1.15
C ILE A 152 -8.67 -8.37 1.22
N VAL A 153 -7.47 -7.95 0.83
CA VAL A 153 -6.27 -8.81 0.79
C VAL A 153 -5.89 -9.32 2.17
N LEU A 154 -5.78 -8.44 3.17
CA LEU A 154 -5.32 -8.80 4.51
C LEU A 154 -6.27 -9.78 5.21
N PRO A 155 -7.61 -9.55 5.25
CA PRO A 155 -8.53 -10.55 5.79
C PRO A 155 -8.47 -11.88 5.04
N THR A 156 -8.30 -11.86 3.70
CA THR A 156 -8.18 -13.09 2.90
C THR A 156 -6.93 -13.89 3.28
N ILE A 157 -5.79 -13.22 3.49
CA ILE A 157 -4.54 -13.83 3.99
C ILE A 157 -4.77 -14.47 5.35
N VAL A 158 -5.35 -13.74 6.30
CA VAL A 158 -5.66 -14.24 7.66
C VAL A 158 -6.59 -15.46 7.59
N PHE A 159 -7.61 -15.41 6.73
CA PHE A 159 -8.57 -16.50 6.54
C PHE A 159 -8.00 -17.73 5.83
N SER A 160 -6.88 -17.57 5.14
CA SER A 160 -6.16 -18.65 4.46
C SER A 160 -5.16 -19.36 5.38
N ILE A 161 -4.60 -18.65 6.37
CA ILE A 161 -3.62 -19.20 7.32
C ILE A 161 -4.30 -19.76 8.58
N MET A 162 -5.30 -19.07 9.12
CA MET A 162 -5.83 -19.38 10.45
C MET A 162 -7.01 -20.37 10.44
N PRO A 163 -7.03 -21.36 11.34
CA PRO A 163 -8.15 -22.29 11.46
C PRO A 163 -9.42 -21.57 11.93
N LYS A 164 -10.59 -22.06 11.46
CA LYS A 164 -11.90 -21.40 11.60
C LYS A 164 -12.26 -20.98 13.03
N LYS A 165 -11.81 -21.73 14.06
CA LYS A 165 -12.18 -21.49 15.47
C LYS A 165 -11.42 -20.34 16.14
N THR A 166 -10.18 -20.05 15.73
CA THR A 166 -9.34 -19.01 16.38
C THR A 166 -9.28 -17.70 15.60
N ARG A 167 -9.83 -17.69 14.38
CA ARG A 167 -9.75 -16.61 13.40
C ARG A 167 -10.42 -15.30 13.84
N THR A 168 -11.62 -15.37 14.40
CA THR A 168 -12.35 -14.17 14.85
C THR A 168 -11.72 -13.60 16.12
N LEU A 169 -11.34 -14.46 17.06
CA LEU A 169 -10.71 -14.05 18.32
C LEU A 169 -9.35 -13.38 18.08
N SER A 170 -8.56 -13.91 17.15
CA SER A 170 -7.28 -13.33 16.76
C SER A 170 -7.42 -12.01 16.01
N MET A 171 -8.37 -11.87 15.07
CA MET A 171 -8.64 -10.56 14.43
C MET A 171 -9.09 -9.51 15.45
N VAL A 172 -10.00 -9.87 16.37
CA VAL A 172 -10.45 -8.95 17.43
C VAL A 172 -9.27 -8.56 18.34
N GLY A 173 -8.42 -9.53 18.71
CA GLY A 173 -7.22 -9.27 19.50
C GLY A 173 -6.24 -8.33 18.79
N VAL A 174 -5.96 -8.55 17.50
CA VAL A 174 -5.08 -7.67 16.71
C VAL A 174 -5.68 -6.27 16.59
N CYS A 175 -6.98 -6.14 16.30
CA CYS A 175 -7.64 -4.84 16.26
C CYS A 175 -7.58 -4.12 17.61
N ALA A 176 -7.78 -4.83 18.73
CA ALA A 176 -7.67 -4.25 20.07
C ALA A 176 -6.24 -3.76 20.36
N VAL A 177 -5.22 -4.53 19.98
CA VAL A 177 -3.81 -4.13 20.15
C VAL A 177 -3.48 -2.90 19.30
N ILE A 178 -3.89 -2.88 18.03
CA ILE A 178 -3.71 -1.71 17.15
C ILE A 178 -4.42 -0.49 17.73
N PHE A 179 -5.64 -0.66 18.23
CA PHE A 179 -6.40 0.41 18.87
C PHE A 179 -5.66 0.95 20.10
N VAL A 180 -5.12 0.09 20.97
CA VAL A 180 -4.33 0.53 22.14
C VAL A 180 -3.06 1.28 21.71
N LEU A 181 -2.34 0.77 20.71
CA LEU A 181 -1.13 1.42 20.20
C LEU A 181 -1.42 2.81 19.63
N ILE A 182 -2.43 2.93 18.77
CA ILE A 182 -2.77 4.20 18.11
C ILE A 182 -3.48 5.15 19.07
N PHE A 183 -4.46 4.67 19.82
CA PHE A 183 -5.33 5.54 20.59
C PHE A 183 -4.72 5.94 21.93
N LEU A 184 -4.16 4.97 22.68
CA LEU A 184 -3.61 5.20 24.02
C LEU A 184 -2.13 5.56 24.00
N ILE A 185 -1.28 4.72 23.38
CA ILE A 185 0.18 4.87 23.45
C ILE A 185 0.66 6.06 22.62
N SER A 186 0.15 6.23 21.40
CA SER A 186 0.46 7.41 20.58
C SER A 186 -0.13 8.70 21.13
N GLY A 187 -0.94 8.66 22.19
CA GLY A 187 -1.55 9.84 22.81
C GLY A 187 -2.60 10.53 21.94
N ALA A 188 -3.08 9.89 20.87
CA ALA A 188 -4.07 10.45 19.96
C ALA A 188 -5.36 10.84 20.69
N TYR A 189 -5.74 10.12 21.76
CA TYR A 189 -6.88 10.47 22.61
C TYR A 189 -6.80 11.89 23.21
N LYS A 190 -5.61 12.48 23.36
CA LYS A 190 -5.41 13.85 23.85
C LYS A 190 -5.66 14.91 22.79
N THR A 191 -5.55 14.55 21.52
CA THR A 191 -5.75 15.45 20.36
C THR A 191 -7.21 15.44 19.90
N PHE A 192 -7.96 14.38 20.21
CA PHE A 192 -9.41 14.36 20.08
C PHE A 192 -10.02 15.15 21.23
N ILE A 193 -10.22 16.45 21.02
CA ILE A 193 -11.13 17.24 21.85
C ILE A 193 -12.49 16.53 21.73
N PRO A 194 -13.09 16.02 22.83
CA PRO A 194 -14.45 15.50 22.75
C PRO A 194 -15.29 16.61 22.14
N TYR A 195 -16.09 16.31 21.12
CA TYR A 195 -17.09 17.26 20.62
C TYR A 195 -17.89 17.69 21.85
N GLN A 196 -17.55 18.86 22.40
CA GLN A 196 -18.41 19.51 23.36
C GLN A 196 -19.66 19.77 22.54
N MET A 197 -20.71 19.01 22.83
CA MET A 197 -22.01 19.33 22.28
C MET A 197 -22.25 20.76 22.71
N ALA A 198 -22.22 21.67 21.74
CA ALA A 198 -22.61 23.05 21.93
C ALA A 198 -24.10 23.02 22.26
N PHE A 199 -24.39 22.92 23.56
CA PHE A 199 -25.66 23.23 24.17
C PHE A 199 -25.44 24.48 25.02
#